data_AF-A0AAU0UR00-F1
#
_entry.id   AF-A0AAU0UR00-F1
#
_cell.length_a   1.000
_cell.length_b   1.000
_cell.length_c   1.000
_cell.angle_alpha   90.00
_cell.angle_beta   90.00
_cell.angle_gamma   90.00
#
_symmetry.space_group_name_H-M   'P 1'
#
loop_
_entity.id
_entity.type
_entity.pdbx_description
1 polymer ?
#
loop_
_entity_poly.entity_id
_entity_poly.type
_entity_poly.pdbx_seq_one_letter_code
_entity_poly.pdbx_strand_id
1 'polypeptide(L)'
;MRNKSIVVAVVMLALWFIPLVPILAIKDQDTGKILTAVFTQNNTFSLEWIHSVELEPWQETYRLADGKIKLTETRFKAFGAGSPVNEGDEIFFKDGWIVIRGINRELDFLPLTISPRSGHRLDTGRKVLLLQDVAPGDRNLIIEQVKVNLPRAVYYRIFIAGVTYWCQAPMPVSGTNK
;
A
#
# COMPACT_ATOMS: atom_id res chain seq x y z
N MET A 1 47.76 2.81 11.65
CA MET A 1 46.92 3.17 10.46
C MET A 1 46.06 1.99 9.99
N ARG A 2 46.61 0.77 9.87
CA ARG A 2 45.89 -0.44 9.41
C ARG A 2 44.65 -0.85 10.25
N ASN A 3 44.68 -0.61 11.55
CA ASN A 3 43.56 -0.90 12.46
C ASN A 3 42.38 0.08 12.31
N LYS A 4 42.63 1.37 12.03
CA LYS A 4 41.57 2.37 11.84
C LYS A 4 40.71 2.05 10.61
N SER A 5 41.32 1.60 9.52
CA SER A 5 40.60 1.20 8.31
C SER A 5 39.72 -0.04 8.51
N ILE A 6 40.17 -1.01 9.30
CA ILE A 6 39.38 -2.21 9.64
C ILE A 6 38.17 -1.83 10.49
N VAL A 7 38.35 -0.98 11.51
CA VAL A 7 37.26 -0.51 12.36
C VAL A 7 36.21 0.25 11.54
N VAL A 8 36.64 1.13 10.63
CA VAL A 8 35.72 1.86 9.74
C VAL A 8 34.95 0.89 8.83
N ALA A 9 35.62 -0.11 8.26
CA ALA A 9 34.95 -1.10 7.41
C ALA A 9 33.90 -1.92 8.17
N VAL A 10 34.20 -2.33 9.40
CA VAL A 10 33.26 -3.07 10.27
C VAL A 10 32.06 -2.21 10.65
N VAL A 11 32.27 -0.93 10.98
CA VAL A 11 31.17 -0.01 11.31
C VAL A 11 30.28 0.23 10.08
N MET A 12 30.86 0.46 8.90
CA MET A 12 30.10 0.62 7.66
C MET A 12 29.28 -0.63 7.32
N LEU A 13 29.86 -1.82 7.52
CA LEU A 13 29.16 -3.08 7.32
C LEU A 13 28.01 -3.25 8.33
N ALA A 14 28.22 -2.90 9.60
CA ALA A 14 27.16 -2.95 10.60
C ALA A 14 26.01 -2.00 10.27
N LEU A 15 26.32 -0.76 9.85
CA LEU A 15 25.33 0.23 9.40
C LEU A 15 24.51 -0.28 8.21
N TRP A 16 25.13 -1.06 7.32
CA TRP A 16 24.47 -1.65 6.14
C TRP A 16 23.28 -2.56 6.52
N PHE A 17 23.32 -3.19 7.70
CA PHE A 17 22.29 -4.13 8.15
C PHE A 17 21.20 -3.50 9.03
N ILE A 18 21.30 -2.21 9.38
CA ILE A 18 20.29 -1.55 10.21
C ILE A 18 19.00 -1.32 9.39
N PRO A 19 17.83 -1.74 9.88
CA PRO A 19 16.56 -1.56 9.18
C PRO A 19 16.02 -0.14 9.35
N LEU A 20 16.45 0.78 8.49
CA LEU A 20 16.05 2.20 8.55
C LEU A 20 15.13 2.63 7.40
N VAL A 21 15.01 1.84 6.34
CA VAL A 21 14.28 2.24 5.13
C VAL A 21 12.82 1.82 5.25
N PRO A 22 11.84 2.75 5.36
CA PRO A 22 10.44 2.41 5.41
C PRO A 22 9.92 2.00 4.03
N ILE A 23 9.15 0.92 3.99
CA ILE A 23 8.42 0.45 2.80
C ILE A 23 7.00 0.03 3.20
N LEU A 24 6.09 0.00 2.23
CA LEU A 24 4.76 -0.60 2.37
C LEU A 24 4.84 -2.06 1.96
N ALA A 25 4.53 -2.96 2.88
CA ALA A 25 4.37 -4.38 2.57
C ALA A 25 2.88 -4.69 2.42
N ILE A 26 2.54 -5.40 1.34
CA ILE A 26 1.20 -5.96 1.14
C ILE A 26 1.29 -7.46 1.39
N LYS A 27 0.54 -7.93 2.37
CA LYS A 27 0.49 -9.32 2.81
C LYS A 27 -0.87 -9.92 2.52
N ASP A 28 -0.88 -11.22 2.25
CA ASP A 28 -2.09 -12.03 2.32
C ASP A 28 -2.41 -12.28 3.80
N GLN A 29 -3.63 -11.95 4.22
CA GLN A 29 -4.03 -12.00 5.63
C GLN A 29 -4.08 -13.44 6.16
N ASP A 30 -4.50 -14.40 5.35
CA ASP A 30 -4.71 -15.78 5.77
C ASP A 30 -3.38 -16.52 5.93
N THR A 31 -2.43 -16.26 5.03
CA THR A 31 -1.12 -16.93 5.01
C THR A 31 -0.01 -16.13 5.69
N GLY A 32 -0.21 -14.83 5.91
CA GLY A 32 0.81 -13.90 6.41
C GLY A 32 1.97 -13.63 5.43
N LYS A 33 1.90 -14.17 4.21
CA LYS A 33 2.96 -14.05 3.20
C LYS A 33 2.97 -12.65 2.60
N ILE A 34 4.16 -12.03 2.53
CA ILE A 34 4.35 -10.78 1.78
C ILE A 34 4.21 -11.11 0.29
N LEU A 35 3.17 -10.55 -0.33
CA LEU A 35 2.89 -10.69 -1.76
C LEU A 35 3.72 -9.71 -2.58
N THR A 36 3.79 -8.46 -2.12
CA THR A 36 4.61 -7.42 -2.74
C THR A 36 5.02 -6.37 -1.72
N ALA A 37 6.01 -5.56 -2.09
CA ALA A 37 6.45 -4.43 -1.29
C ALA A 37 6.80 -3.24 -2.18
N VAL A 38 6.37 -2.04 -1.76
CA VAL A 38 6.50 -0.81 -2.54
C VAL A 38 7.06 0.33 -1.73
N PHE A 39 7.81 1.19 -2.41
CA PHE A 39 8.29 2.45 -1.87
C PHE A 39 7.27 3.54 -2.14
N THR A 40 7.01 4.36 -1.13
CA THR A 40 6.22 5.57 -1.27
C THR A 40 7.06 6.76 -1.68
N GLN A 41 6.44 7.68 -2.40
CA GLN A 41 6.94 9.03 -2.53
C GLN A 41 6.50 9.83 -1.30
N ASN A 42 7.44 10.55 -0.68
CA ASN A 42 7.17 11.44 0.46
C ASN A 42 6.46 10.78 1.64
N ASN A 43 6.63 9.47 1.83
CA ASN A 43 5.95 8.69 2.87
C ASN A 43 4.41 8.76 2.77
N THR A 44 3.86 8.93 1.57
CA THR A 44 2.40 9.02 1.35
C THR A 44 1.95 8.00 0.32
N PHE A 45 0.73 7.49 0.48
CA PHE A 45 0.04 6.68 -0.53
C PHE A 45 -1.47 6.96 -0.48
N SER A 46 -2.16 6.66 -1.57
CA SER A 46 -3.62 6.72 -1.64
C SER A 46 -4.19 5.37 -2.06
N LEU A 47 -5.36 5.04 -1.52
CA LEU A 47 -6.13 3.87 -1.88
C LEU A 47 -7.46 4.34 -2.50
N GLU A 48 -7.75 3.86 -3.70
CA GLU A 48 -8.98 4.17 -4.44
C GLU A 48 -9.75 2.88 -4.73
N TRP A 49 -11.06 2.89 -4.52
CA TRP A 49 -11.93 1.73 -4.80
C TRP A 49 -13.38 2.15 -5.01
N ILE A 50 -14.19 1.22 -5.54
CA ILE A 50 -15.65 1.36 -5.56
C ILE A 50 -16.22 0.73 -4.28
N HIS A 51 -16.88 1.54 -3.45
CA HIS A 51 -17.46 1.07 -2.19
C HIS A 51 -18.68 0.19 -2.47
N SER A 52 -18.66 -1.06 -1.99
CA SER A 52 -19.64 -2.09 -2.41
C SER A 52 -21.09 -1.78 -2.03
N VAL A 53 -21.31 -1.01 -0.98
CA VAL A 53 -22.65 -0.63 -0.50
C VAL A 53 -23.22 0.53 -1.30
N GLU A 54 -22.40 1.53 -1.57
CA GLU A 54 -22.83 2.78 -2.22
C GLU A 54 -22.66 2.73 -3.74
N LEU A 55 -21.85 1.80 -4.24
CA LEU A 55 -21.42 1.67 -5.64
C LEU A 55 -20.78 2.95 -6.21
N GLU A 56 -20.22 3.76 -5.32
CA GLU A 56 -19.57 5.04 -5.62
C GLU A 56 -18.06 4.96 -5.34
N PRO A 57 -17.25 5.78 -6.02
CA PRO A 57 -15.81 5.79 -5.82
C PRO A 57 -15.46 6.45 -4.48
N TRP A 58 -14.53 5.81 -3.78
CA TRP A 58 -13.93 6.26 -2.54
C TRP A 58 -12.41 6.37 -2.73
N GLN A 59 -11.83 7.37 -2.08
CA GLN A 59 -10.40 7.59 -2.06
C GLN A 59 -9.95 7.96 -0.66
N GLU A 60 -8.92 7.29 -0.16
CA GLU A 60 -8.30 7.60 1.12
C GLU A 60 -6.81 7.86 0.94
N THR A 61 -6.29 8.88 1.61
CA THR A 61 -4.89 9.25 1.57
C THR A 61 -4.25 9.06 2.94
N TYR A 62 -3.16 8.32 2.92
CA TYR A 62 -2.44 7.86 4.08
C TYR A 62 -1.01 8.37 4.10
N ARG A 63 -0.48 8.62 5.31
CA ARG A 63 0.90 8.99 5.56
C ARG A 63 1.57 7.97 6.47
N LEU A 64 2.78 7.56 6.10
CA LEU A 64 3.63 6.71 6.92
C LEU A 64 4.41 7.60 7.89
N ALA A 65 4.17 7.42 9.19
CA ALA A 65 4.84 8.17 10.25
C ALA A 65 5.05 7.25 11.45
N ASP A 66 6.25 7.30 12.05
CA ASP A 66 6.57 6.60 13.30
C ASP A 66 6.30 5.08 13.32
N GLY A 67 6.35 4.44 12.15
CA GLY A 67 6.07 3.00 12.03
C GLY A 67 4.58 2.66 11.90
N LYS A 68 3.73 3.68 11.77
CA LYS A 68 2.28 3.58 11.64
C LYS A 68 1.78 4.14 10.32
N ILE A 69 0.58 3.71 9.95
CA ILE A 69 -0.18 4.24 8.83
C ILE A 69 -1.19 5.25 9.38
N LYS A 70 -1.07 6.51 8.98
CA LYS A 70 -1.95 7.58 9.43
C LYS A 70 -2.91 7.98 8.31
N LEU A 71 -4.22 7.81 8.51
CA LEU A 71 -5.22 8.33 7.60
C LEU A 71 -5.31 9.86 7.76
N THR A 72 -5.17 10.58 6.66
CA THR A 72 -5.09 12.05 6.65
C THR A 72 -6.24 12.70 5.92
N GLU A 73 -6.78 12.04 4.91
CA GLU A 73 -7.87 12.55 4.09
C GLU A 73 -8.72 11.39 3.55
N THR A 74 -10.03 11.58 3.52
CA THR A 74 -10.99 10.67 2.89
C THR A 74 -11.86 11.47 1.92
N ARG A 75 -12.10 10.94 0.72
CA ARG A 75 -12.94 11.52 -0.31
C ARG A 75 -13.98 10.51 -0.80
N PHE A 76 -15.22 10.94 -0.92
CA PHE A 76 -16.32 10.12 -1.43
C PHE A 76 -17.38 10.98 -2.12
N LYS A 77 -18.26 10.38 -2.92
CA LYS A 77 -19.25 11.13 -3.73
C LYS A 77 -20.65 11.23 -3.15
N ALA A 78 -21.05 10.30 -2.29
CA ALA A 78 -22.39 10.27 -1.72
C ALA A 78 -22.34 9.95 -0.23
N PHE A 79 -23.18 10.61 0.57
CA PHE A 79 -23.36 10.23 1.96
C PHE A 79 -24.22 8.96 2.06
N GLY A 80 -23.65 7.87 2.56
CA GLY A 80 -24.38 6.68 2.97
C GLY A 80 -24.27 6.41 4.49
N ALA A 81 -24.84 5.29 4.92
CA ALA A 81 -24.72 4.83 6.31
C ALA A 81 -23.25 4.53 6.66
N GLY A 82 -22.70 5.24 7.64
CA GLY A 82 -21.29 5.08 8.07
C GLY A 82 -20.30 6.08 7.48
N SER A 83 -20.77 7.13 6.78
CA SER A 83 -19.89 8.21 6.29
C SER A 83 -19.08 8.85 7.44
N PRO A 84 -17.77 9.11 7.28
CA PRO A 84 -16.89 9.58 8.36
C PRO A 84 -17.04 11.09 8.67
N VAL A 85 -18.27 11.59 8.75
CA VAL A 85 -18.60 13.03 8.84
C VAL A 85 -18.13 13.71 10.14
N ASN A 86 -17.63 12.96 11.12
CA ASN A 86 -17.17 13.48 12.40
C ASN A 86 -15.68 13.22 12.66
N GLU A 87 -14.95 12.70 11.68
CA GLU A 87 -13.60 12.18 11.93
C GLU A 87 -12.49 13.16 11.59
N GLY A 88 -12.78 14.30 10.93
CA GLY A 88 -11.76 15.26 10.49
C GLY A 88 -12.03 16.71 10.92
N ASP A 89 -10.98 17.52 10.88
CA ASP A 89 -10.99 18.94 11.24
C ASP A 89 -11.73 19.80 10.19
N GLU A 90 -11.71 19.38 8.92
CA GLU A 90 -12.28 20.13 7.81
C GLU A 90 -13.11 19.21 6.90
N ILE A 91 -14.32 19.67 6.55
CA ILE A 91 -15.20 19.02 5.59
C ILE A 91 -15.62 20.04 4.56
N PHE A 92 -15.37 19.75 3.29
CA PHE A 92 -15.75 20.64 2.20
C PHE A 92 -16.08 19.86 0.93
N PHE A 93 -16.82 20.50 0.04
CA PHE A 93 -17.17 19.96 -1.26
C PHE A 93 -16.23 20.52 -2.32
N LYS A 94 -15.66 19.66 -3.16
CA LYS A 94 -14.78 20.04 -4.25
C LYS A 94 -14.91 19.09 -5.43
N ASP A 95 -15.17 19.65 -6.62
CA ASP A 95 -15.17 18.91 -7.89
C ASP A 95 -16.08 17.64 -7.89
N GLY A 96 -17.22 17.69 -7.21
CA GLY A 96 -18.12 16.53 -7.09
C GLY A 96 -17.80 15.57 -5.95
N TRP A 97 -16.79 15.88 -5.14
CA TRP A 97 -16.36 15.07 -3.99
C TRP A 97 -16.65 15.77 -2.68
N ILE A 98 -17.10 15.00 -1.71
CA ILE A 98 -17.03 15.35 -0.30
C ILE A 98 -15.62 14.99 0.16
N VAL A 99 -14.89 15.96 0.70
CA VAL A 99 -13.51 15.79 1.16
C VAL A 99 -13.47 16.07 2.66
N ILE A 100 -12.93 15.11 3.41
CA ILE A 100 -12.71 15.22 4.84
C ILE A 100 -11.20 15.19 5.09
N ARG A 101 -10.64 16.24 5.70
CA ARG A 101 -9.22 16.38 6.02
C ARG A 101 -9.01 16.47 7.52
N GLY A 102 -7.77 16.20 7.94
CA GLY A 102 -7.38 16.31 9.35
C GLY A 102 -7.81 15.10 10.19
N ILE A 103 -8.11 13.96 9.54
CA ILE A 103 -8.65 12.78 10.23
C ILE A 103 -7.69 12.22 11.29
N ASN A 104 -6.39 12.38 11.06
CA ASN A 104 -5.29 12.08 11.99
C ASN A 104 -5.34 10.69 12.67
N ARG A 105 -6.09 9.73 12.12
CA ARG A 105 -6.29 8.39 12.68
C ARG A 105 -5.07 7.52 12.40
N GLU A 106 -4.52 6.93 13.45
CA GLU A 106 -3.37 6.03 13.36
C GLU A 106 -3.80 4.57 13.32
N LEU A 107 -3.16 3.80 12.44
CA LEU A 107 -3.37 2.38 12.23
C LEU A 107 -2.01 1.66 12.28
N ASP A 108 -1.93 0.57 13.03
CA ASP A 108 -0.73 -0.29 13.01
C ASP A 108 -0.61 -1.03 11.67
N PHE A 109 -1.75 -1.41 11.10
CA PHE A 109 -1.89 -1.98 9.79
C PHE A 109 -3.27 -1.64 9.21
N LEU A 110 -3.37 -1.65 7.88
CA LEU A 110 -4.59 -1.39 7.14
C LEU A 110 -5.12 -2.72 6.58
N PRO A 111 -6.17 -3.30 7.19
CA PRO A 111 -6.86 -4.47 6.64
C PRO A 111 -7.69 -4.04 5.42
N LEU A 112 -7.69 -4.87 4.38
CA LEU A 112 -8.39 -4.58 3.14
C LEU A 112 -8.94 -5.86 2.50
N THR A 113 -10.23 -5.88 2.21
CA THR A 113 -10.84 -6.96 1.42
C THR A 113 -10.93 -6.52 -0.03
N ILE A 114 -10.16 -7.16 -0.91
CA ILE A 114 -10.20 -6.91 -2.35
C ILE A 114 -11.14 -7.88 -3.05
N SER A 115 -11.77 -7.40 -4.11
CA SER A 115 -12.56 -8.22 -5.04
C SER A 115 -12.35 -7.75 -6.47
N PRO A 116 -12.57 -8.60 -7.50
CA PRO A 116 -12.48 -8.20 -8.89
C PRO A 116 -13.35 -7.00 -9.26
N ARG A 117 -14.48 -6.84 -8.56
CA ARG A 117 -15.49 -5.80 -8.84
C ARG A 117 -15.18 -4.44 -8.20
N SER A 118 -14.43 -4.41 -7.10
CA SER A 118 -14.15 -3.18 -6.35
C SER A 118 -13.01 -2.34 -6.93
N GLY A 119 -12.16 -2.93 -7.77
CA GLY A 119 -11.15 -2.20 -8.54
C GLY A 119 -10.11 -1.47 -7.69
N HIS A 120 -9.70 -2.04 -6.55
CA HIS A 120 -8.78 -1.40 -5.61
C HIS A 120 -7.43 -1.01 -6.25
N ARG A 121 -7.13 0.28 -6.24
CA ARG A 121 -5.90 0.89 -6.78
C ARG A 121 -5.11 1.53 -5.65
N LEU A 122 -3.86 1.13 -5.51
CA LEU A 122 -2.90 1.67 -4.56
C LEU A 122 -1.92 2.59 -5.29
N ASP A 123 -2.02 3.89 -5.07
CA ASP A 123 -1.09 4.89 -5.60
C ASP A 123 -0.05 5.29 -4.56
N THR A 124 1.22 5.11 -4.88
CA THR A 124 2.35 5.44 -4.00
C THR A 124 3.07 6.72 -4.41
N GLY A 125 2.57 7.46 -5.41
CA GLY A 125 3.24 8.56 -6.09
C GLY A 125 4.36 8.12 -7.05
N ARG A 126 4.97 6.96 -6.79
CA ARG A 126 5.96 6.33 -7.69
C ARG A 126 5.34 5.36 -8.68
N LYS A 127 4.35 4.60 -8.22
CA LYS A 127 3.68 3.55 -8.98
C LYS A 127 2.25 3.44 -8.50
N VAL A 128 1.35 3.22 -9.46
CA VAL A 128 -0.02 2.79 -9.21
C VAL A 128 -0.07 1.28 -9.38
N LEU A 129 -0.57 0.58 -8.36
CA LEU A 129 -0.78 -0.86 -8.38
C LEU A 129 -2.27 -1.17 -8.34
N LEU A 130 -2.74 -2.03 -9.25
CA LEU A 130 -4.03 -2.66 -9.08
C LEU A 130 -3.84 -3.86 -8.15
N LEU A 131 -4.53 -3.88 -7.01
CA LEU A 131 -4.29 -4.94 -6.00
C LEU A 131 -4.73 -6.33 -6.49
N GLN A 132 -5.63 -6.38 -7.48
CA GLN A 132 -6.03 -7.63 -8.13
C GLN A 132 -4.89 -8.29 -8.93
N ASP A 133 -3.94 -7.49 -9.44
CA ASP A 133 -2.75 -8.03 -10.13
C ASP A 133 -1.75 -8.63 -9.13
N VAL A 134 -1.80 -8.18 -7.88
CA VAL A 134 -0.96 -8.69 -6.78
C VAL A 134 -1.56 -9.98 -6.20
N ALA A 135 -2.89 -10.00 -6.01
CA ALA A 135 -3.63 -11.11 -5.43
C ALA A 135 -4.91 -11.33 -6.24
N PRO A 136 -4.95 -12.35 -7.12
CA PRO A 136 -6.13 -12.62 -7.93
C PRO A 136 -7.28 -13.19 -7.07
N GLY A 137 -8.50 -12.78 -7.42
CA GLY A 137 -9.74 -13.23 -6.77
C GLY A 137 -10.15 -12.39 -5.55
N ASP A 138 -11.08 -12.94 -4.76
CA ASP A 138 -11.53 -12.33 -3.51
C ASP A 138 -10.54 -12.71 -2.40
N ARG A 139 -9.86 -11.71 -1.82
CA ARG A 139 -8.80 -11.92 -0.83
C ARG A 139 -8.81 -10.83 0.24
N ASN A 140 -8.43 -11.24 1.45
CA ASN A 140 -8.13 -10.32 2.54
C ASN A 140 -6.64 -10.03 2.55
N LEU A 141 -6.30 -8.76 2.47
CA LEU A 141 -4.94 -8.24 2.46
C LEU A 141 -4.70 -7.39 3.70
N ILE A 142 -3.45 -7.37 4.12
CA ILE A 142 -2.96 -6.45 5.14
C ILE A 142 -1.88 -5.59 4.52
N ILE A 143 -2.05 -4.28 4.62
CA ILE A 143 -1.05 -3.28 4.26
C ILE A 143 -0.42 -2.77 5.55
N GLU A 144 0.90 -2.86 5.66
CA GLU A 144 1.63 -2.41 6.86
C GLU A 144 2.91 -1.65 6.48
N GLN A 145 3.35 -0.78 7.39
CA GLN A 145 4.66 -0.15 7.29
C GLN A 145 5.72 -1.07 7.89
N VAL A 146 6.74 -1.42 7.10
CA VAL A 146 7.91 -2.16 7.60
C VAL A 146 9.19 -1.40 7.32
N LYS A 147 10.15 -1.52 8.24
CA LYS A 147 11.52 -1.01 8.02
C LYS A 147 12.42 -2.13 7.56
N VAL A 148 13.16 -1.88 6.49
CA VAL A 148 14.12 -2.84 5.92
C VAL A 148 15.51 -2.26 5.88
N ASN A 149 16.51 -3.13 5.88
CA ASN A 149 17.91 -2.74 5.72
C ASN A 149 18.22 -2.41 4.25
N LEU A 150 19.35 -1.75 4.01
CA LEU A 150 19.78 -1.35 2.67
C LEU A 150 19.81 -2.51 1.65
N PRO A 151 20.36 -3.70 1.94
CA PRO A 151 20.40 -4.76 0.94
C PRO A 151 19.00 -5.28 0.57
N ARG A 152 18.08 -5.40 1.53
CA ARG A 152 16.67 -5.72 1.22
C ARG A 152 15.98 -4.59 0.44
N ALA A 153 16.25 -3.34 0.78
CA ALA A 153 15.70 -2.19 0.05
C ALA A 153 16.16 -2.19 -1.42
N VAL A 154 17.44 -2.45 -1.66
CA VAL A 154 18.00 -2.59 -3.01
C VAL A 154 17.36 -3.76 -3.74
N TYR A 155 17.21 -4.92 -3.08
CA TYR A 155 16.51 -6.07 -3.65
C TYR A 155 15.09 -5.72 -4.10
N TYR A 156 14.27 -5.10 -3.24
CA TYR A 156 12.92 -4.69 -3.60
C TYR A 156 12.89 -3.64 -4.71
N ARG A 157 13.86 -2.72 -4.71
CA ARG A 157 13.96 -1.69 -5.74
C ARG A 157 14.33 -2.24 -7.12
N ILE A 158 15.16 -3.29 -7.19
CA ILE A 158 15.60 -3.86 -8.47
C ILE A 158 14.62 -4.94 -8.93
N PHE A 159 14.28 -5.87 -8.04
CA PHE A 159 13.59 -7.10 -8.41
C PHE A 159 12.08 -7.05 -8.22
N ILE A 160 11.53 -6.12 -7.43
CA ILE A 160 10.07 -5.93 -7.32
C ILE A 160 9.60 -4.72 -8.13
N ALA A 161 10.40 -3.64 -8.24
CA ALA A 161 10.08 -2.56 -9.17
C ALA A 161 10.22 -2.98 -10.64
N GLY A 162 11.11 -3.94 -10.94
CA GLY A 162 11.32 -4.53 -12.27
C GLY A 162 10.28 -5.58 -12.68
N VAL A 163 9.37 -5.99 -11.79
CA VAL A 163 8.16 -6.73 -12.19
C VAL A 163 7.18 -5.71 -12.78
N THR A 164 7.51 -5.24 -13.98
CA THR A 164 6.52 -5.18 -15.06
C THR A 164 5.87 -6.56 -15.05
N TYR A 165 4.58 -6.62 -14.71
CA TYR A 165 3.79 -7.83 -14.86
C TYR A 165 3.89 -8.23 -16.33
N TRP A 166 4.78 -9.18 -16.64
CA TRP A 166 4.76 -9.85 -17.91
C TRP A 166 3.42 -10.57 -17.95
N CYS A 167 2.56 -10.04 -18.81
CA CYS A 167 1.35 -10.66 -19.33
C CYS A 167 1.42 -12.19 -19.20
N GLN A 168 0.78 -12.73 -18.18
CA GLN A 168 0.37 -14.11 -18.21
C GLN A 168 -0.83 -14.12 -19.15
N ALA A 169 -0.56 -14.47 -20.40
CA ALA A 169 -1.56 -14.73 -21.41
C ALA A 169 -2.68 -15.60 -20.81
N PRO A 170 -3.96 -15.37 -21.21
CA PRO A 170 -5.06 -16.18 -20.72
C PRO A 170 -4.77 -17.65 -21.04
N MET A 171 -4.75 -18.50 -20.02
CA MET A 171 -4.77 -19.94 -20.26
C MET A 171 -6.08 -20.28 -20.98
N PRO A 172 -6.04 -21.08 -22.06
CA PRO A 172 -7.25 -21.50 -22.75
C PRO A 172 -8.08 -22.32 -21.78
N VAL A 173 -9.32 -21.86 -21.54
CA VAL A 173 -10.31 -22.65 -20.81
C VAL A 173 -10.59 -23.88 -21.68
N SER A 174 -10.13 -25.04 -21.22
CA SER A 174 -10.50 -26.33 -21.78
C SER A 174 -11.99 -26.53 -21.55
N GLY A 175 -12.80 -26.15 -22.53
CA GLY A 175 -14.22 -26.48 -22.57
C GLY A 175 -14.38 -27.95 -22.93
N THR A 176 -14.61 -28.80 -21.93
CA THR A 176 -15.22 -30.11 -22.11
C THR A 176 -16.68 -30.06 -21.67
N ASN A 177 -17.57 -30.25 -22.63
CA ASN A 177 -18.94 -30.80 -22.56
C ASN A 177 -19.89 -30.33 -21.46
N LYS A 178 -20.96 -29.63 -21.89
CA LYS A 178 -22.30 -30.22 -22.08
C LYS A 178 -23.11 -29.41 -23.08
#